data_AF-A0A0B8PFH2-F1
#
_entry.id   AF-A0A0B8PFH2-F1
#
_cell.length_a   1.000
_cell.length_b   1.000
_cell.length_c   1.000
_cell.angle_alpha   90.00
_cell.angle_beta   90.00
_cell.angle_gamma   90.00
#
_symmetry.space_group_name_H-M   'P 1'
#
loop_
_entity.id
_entity.type
_entity.pdbx_description
1 polymer ?
#
loop_
_entity_poly.entity_id
_entity_poly.type
_entity_poly.pdbx_seq_one_letter_code
_entity_poly.pdbx_strand_id
1 'polypeptide(L)'
;MANTFSLILVIVTLVTGIVYAFEKLKWGKQRQAKVAEVEAQTNELDEQTKAKITAQPWWIENSVSIFPVIAFVLVLRSFIYEPFQIPSGSMLPTLLVGDFILVEKYSYGLKDPVFRSQLVETGKPERGDIAVFKFPPQPNIDYIKRVIGLPGDTVRYSRDKQLCVKPKGESRCNPVPLTNYAESEFVQNNIPMIRLDES
;
A
#
# COMPACT_ATOMS: atom_id res chain seq x y z
N MET A 1 13.88 1.57 0.12
CA MET A 1 13.35 1.95 -1.23
C MET A 1 11.83 2.13 -1.27
N ALA A 2 11.03 1.59 -0.34
CA ALA A 2 9.58 1.81 -0.33
C ALA A 2 9.18 3.29 -0.03
N ASN A 3 9.86 3.93 0.93
CA ASN A 3 9.59 5.33 1.28
C ASN A 3 9.92 6.32 0.15
N THR A 4 10.95 6.07 -0.66
CA THR A 4 11.32 6.96 -1.77
C THR A 4 10.27 6.96 -2.86
N PHE A 5 9.72 5.79 -3.21
CA PHE A 5 8.63 5.70 -4.19
C PHE A 5 7.35 6.38 -3.70
N SER A 6 7.00 6.21 -2.41
CA SER A 6 5.85 6.92 -1.82
C SER A 6 6.06 8.45 -1.82
N LEU A 7 7.25 8.92 -1.46
CA LEU A 7 7.57 10.35 -1.44
C LEU A 7 7.55 10.98 -2.84
N ILE A 8 8.09 10.29 -3.86
CA ILE A 8 8.00 10.73 -5.25
C ILE A 8 6.54 10.82 -5.70
N LEU A 9 5.72 9.80 -5.39
CA LEU A 9 4.31 9.80 -5.74
C LEU A 9 3.56 10.99 -5.11
N VAL A 10 3.83 11.29 -3.84
CA VAL A 10 3.25 12.44 -3.14
C VAL A 10 3.66 13.74 -3.82
N ILE A 11 4.96 13.95 -4.10
CA ILE A 11 5.44 15.17 -4.76
C ILE A 11 4.80 15.34 -6.14
N VAL A 12 4.75 14.28 -6.96
CA VAL A 12 4.14 14.32 -8.30
C VAL A 12 2.65 14.67 -8.20
N THR A 13 1.93 14.07 -7.25
CA THR A 13 0.51 14.38 -7.01
C THR A 13 0.31 15.83 -6.57
N LEU A 14 1.22 16.36 -5.74
CA LEU A 14 1.16 17.73 -5.25
C LEU A 14 1.41 18.74 -6.39
N VAL A 15 2.44 18.50 -7.20
CA VAL A 15 2.77 19.35 -8.36
C VAL A 15 1.63 19.34 -9.39
N THR A 16 1.14 18.15 -9.76
CA THR A 16 0.02 18.02 -10.71
C THR A 16 -1.28 18.60 -10.15
N GLY A 17 -1.51 18.47 -8.83
CA GLY A 17 -2.65 19.06 -8.14
C GLY A 17 -2.59 20.60 -8.07
N ILE A 18 -1.40 21.18 -7.88
CA ILE A 18 -1.21 22.64 -7.97
C ILE A 18 -1.53 23.11 -9.39
N VAL A 19 -0.99 22.44 -10.42
CA VAL A 19 -1.28 22.78 -11.83
C VAL A 19 -2.77 22.67 -12.12
N TYR A 20 -3.43 21.59 -11.68
CA TYR A 20 -4.88 21.42 -11.79
C TYR A 20 -5.67 22.55 -11.09
N ALA A 21 -5.26 22.94 -9.88
CA ALA A 21 -5.90 24.02 -9.14
C ALA A 21 -5.75 25.37 -9.88
N PHE A 22 -4.54 25.70 -10.36
CA PHE A 22 -4.30 26.93 -11.14
C PHE A 22 -5.07 26.95 -12.46
N GLU A 23 -5.15 25.81 -13.13
CA GLU A 23 -5.94 25.63 -14.34
C GLU A 23 -7.42 25.93 -14.06
N LYS A 24 -8.00 25.30 -13.05
CA LYS A 24 -9.42 25.47 -12.69
C LYS A 24 -9.76 26.87 -12.15
N LEU A 25 -8.86 27.48 -11.36
CA LEU A 25 -9.12 28.76 -10.69
C LEU A 25 -8.89 29.97 -11.58
N LYS A 26 -7.81 29.98 -12.37
CA LYS A 26 -7.35 31.20 -13.06
C LYS A 26 -7.31 31.03 -14.57
N TRP A 27 -6.66 29.99 -15.10
CA TRP A 27 -6.46 29.85 -16.54
C TRP A 27 -7.71 29.40 -17.31
N GLY A 28 -8.57 28.56 -16.71
CA GLY A 28 -9.85 28.15 -17.27
C GLY A 28 -10.82 29.33 -17.41
N LYS A 29 -10.96 30.13 -16.34
CA LYS A 29 -11.80 31.34 -16.35
C LYS A 29 -11.32 32.37 -17.37
N GLN A 30 -10.00 32.61 -17.44
CA GLN A 30 -9.43 33.54 -18.42
C GLN A 30 -9.62 33.06 -19.87
N ARG A 31 -9.56 31.76 -20.14
CA ARG A 31 -9.82 31.20 -21.47
C ARG A 31 -11.28 31.32 -21.85
N GLN A 32 -12.20 31.00 -20.95
CA GLN A 32 -13.64 31.18 -21.21
C GLN A 32 -13.99 32.65 -21.48
N ALA A 33 -13.37 33.59 -20.74
CA ALA A 33 -13.55 35.01 -20.99
C ALA A 33 -13.01 35.45 -22.37
N LYS A 34 -11.83 34.96 -22.78
CA LYS A 34 -11.26 35.25 -24.10
C LYS A 34 -12.07 34.63 -25.24
N VAL A 35 -12.58 33.41 -25.07
CA VAL A 35 -13.46 32.76 -26.05
C VAL A 35 -14.77 33.54 -26.16
N ALA A 36 -15.37 33.95 -25.04
CA ALA A 36 -16.60 34.75 -25.02
C ALA A 36 -16.41 36.15 -25.65
N GLU A 37 -15.24 36.78 -25.49
CA GLU A 37 -14.92 38.05 -26.13
C GLU A 37 -14.74 37.92 -27.64
N VAL A 38 -14.08 36.85 -28.10
CA VAL A 38 -13.93 36.55 -29.53
C VAL A 38 -15.26 36.13 -30.17
N GLU A 39 -16.13 35.46 -29.42
CA GLU A 39 -17.52 35.14 -29.81
C GLU A 39 -18.40 36.37 -29.93
N ALA A 40 -18.23 37.33 -29.03
CA ALA A 40 -18.93 38.60 -29.09
C ALA A 40 -18.47 39.49 -30.26
N GLN A 41 -17.21 39.36 -30.70
CA GLN A 41 -16.64 40.15 -31.80
C GLN A 41 -16.85 39.52 -33.19
N THR A 42 -16.96 38.19 -33.26
CA THR A 42 -17.08 37.45 -34.51
C THR A 42 -18.32 36.55 -34.41
N ASN A 43 -19.42 36.97 -35.05
CA ASN A 43 -20.73 36.26 -35.02
C ASN A 43 -20.67 34.77 -35.44
N GLU A 44 -19.55 34.29 -35.98
CA GLU A 44 -19.26 32.88 -36.24
C GLU A 44 -17.84 32.59 -35.74
N LEU A 45 -17.69 31.72 -34.72
CA LEU A 45 -16.35 31.15 -34.45
C LEU A 45 -16.13 29.95 -35.33
N ASP A 46 -15.20 30.11 -36.25
CA ASP A 46 -14.54 28.99 -36.89
C ASP A 46 -13.90 28.09 -35.82
N GLU A 47 -14.13 26.78 -35.93
CA GLU A 47 -13.75 25.76 -34.93
C GLU A 47 -12.23 25.76 -34.69
N GLN A 48 -11.48 26.11 -35.73
CA GLN A 48 -10.02 26.24 -35.71
C GLN A 48 -9.54 27.40 -34.82
N THR A 49 -10.31 28.48 -34.72
CA THR A 49 -9.97 29.65 -33.90
C THR A 49 -10.27 29.38 -32.43
N LYS A 50 -11.40 28.72 -32.12
CA LYS A 50 -11.68 28.19 -30.76
C LYS A 50 -10.58 27.24 -30.29
N ALA A 51 -10.13 26.34 -31.16
CA ALA A 51 -9.06 25.38 -30.84
C ALA A 51 -7.73 26.07 -30.53
N LYS A 52 -7.32 27.09 -31.30
CA LYS A 52 -6.08 27.85 -31.05
C LYS A 52 -6.11 28.67 -29.76
N ILE A 53 -7.27 29.23 -29.40
CA ILE A 53 -7.44 30.01 -28.14
C ILE A 53 -7.47 29.09 -26.92
N THR A 54 -8.02 27.88 -27.09
CA THR A 54 -8.16 26.90 -26.00
C THR A 54 -6.90 26.04 -25.84
N ALA A 55 -6.04 25.98 -26.85
CA ALA A 55 -4.80 25.18 -26.86
C ALA A 55 -3.97 25.43 -25.60
N GLN A 56 -3.80 24.37 -24.81
CA GLN A 56 -2.99 24.42 -23.60
C GLN A 56 -1.54 24.04 -23.96
N PRO A 57 -0.54 24.52 -23.19
CA PRO A 57 0.78 23.93 -23.23
C PRO A 57 0.69 22.43 -22.91
N TRP A 58 1.37 21.62 -23.70
CA TRP A 58 1.31 20.15 -23.61
C TRP A 58 1.53 19.59 -22.20
N TRP A 59 2.40 20.21 -21.38
CA TRP A 59 2.69 19.78 -20.01
C TRP A 59 1.55 20.06 -19.02
N ILE A 60 0.73 21.08 -19.26
CA ILE A 60 -0.43 21.42 -18.43
C ILE A 60 -1.57 20.44 -18.71
N GLU A 61 -1.85 20.19 -19.99
CA GLU A 61 -2.91 19.26 -20.42
C GLU A 61 -2.66 17.85 -19.88
N ASN A 62 -1.43 17.36 -19.99
CA ASN A 62 -1.03 16.08 -19.44
C ASN A 62 -1.15 16.04 -17.90
N SER A 63 -0.70 17.09 -17.21
CA SER A 63 -0.76 17.16 -15.73
C SER A 63 -2.20 17.15 -15.21
N VAL A 64 -3.09 17.92 -15.84
CA VAL A 64 -4.52 18.02 -15.47
C VAL A 64 -5.25 16.70 -15.71
N SER A 65 -4.95 16.03 -16.84
CA SER A 65 -5.61 14.78 -17.22
C SER A 65 -5.17 13.60 -16.35
N ILE A 66 -3.89 13.54 -15.96
CA ILE A 66 -3.31 12.44 -15.19
C ILE A 66 -3.51 12.61 -13.68
N PHE A 67 -3.65 13.85 -13.18
CA PHE A 67 -3.86 14.14 -11.75
C PHE A 67 -4.93 13.27 -11.07
N PRO A 68 -6.17 13.14 -11.57
CA PRO A 68 -7.20 12.34 -10.89
C PRO A 68 -6.80 10.87 -10.74
N VAL A 69 -6.11 10.31 -11.73
CA VAL A 69 -5.62 8.92 -11.69
C VAL A 69 -4.53 8.77 -10.62
N ILE A 70 -3.53 9.65 -10.62
CA ILE A 70 -2.45 9.59 -9.63
C ILE A 70 -2.98 9.86 -8.22
N ALA A 71 -3.88 10.84 -8.06
CA ALA A 71 -4.51 11.14 -6.78
C ALA A 71 -5.31 9.94 -6.24
N PHE A 72 -6.06 9.26 -7.11
CA PHE A 72 -6.77 8.04 -6.74
C PHE A 72 -5.81 6.92 -6.32
N VAL A 73 -4.75 6.67 -7.09
CA VAL A 73 -3.71 5.68 -6.73
C VAL A 73 -3.02 6.04 -5.41
N LEU A 74 -2.76 7.33 -5.16
CA LEU A 74 -2.18 7.80 -3.91
C LEU A 74 -3.12 7.52 -2.74
N VAL A 75 -4.42 7.82 -2.86
CA VAL A 75 -5.41 7.54 -1.80
C VAL A 75 -5.52 6.05 -1.56
N LEU A 76 -5.65 5.26 -2.62
CA LEU A 76 -5.71 3.80 -2.55
C LEU A 76 -4.50 3.23 -1.82
N ARG A 77 -3.30 3.68 -2.17
CA ARG A 77 -2.06 3.19 -1.59
C ARG A 77 -1.81 3.69 -0.16
N SER A 78 -2.21 4.92 0.11
CA SER A 78 -1.99 5.55 1.42
C SER A 78 -2.82 4.88 2.49
N PHE A 79 -4.04 4.43 2.14
CA PHE A 79 -4.98 3.96 3.13
C PHE A 79 -5.41 2.49 2.92
N ILE A 80 -5.60 2.01 1.69
CA ILE A 80 -6.18 0.68 1.42
C ILE A 80 -5.14 -0.42 1.30
N TYR A 81 -4.40 -0.40 0.19
CA TYR A 81 -3.56 -1.52 -0.22
C TYR A 81 -2.17 -1.03 -0.59
N GLU A 82 -1.14 -1.61 0.02
CA GLU A 82 0.24 -1.39 -0.41
C GLU A 82 0.85 -2.66 -1.00
N PRO A 83 1.38 -2.60 -2.24
CA PRO A 83 2.13 -3.71 -2.79
C PRO A 83 3.51 -3.81 -2.12
N PHE A 84 3.87 -5.00 -1.66
CA PHE A 84 5.20 -5.34 -1.16
C PHE A 84 5.82 -6.45 -1.99
N GLN A 85 7.12 -6.35 -2.23
CA GLN A 85 7.91 -7.43 -2.80
C GLN A 85 8.64 -8.17 -1.68
N ILE A 86 8.65 -9.51 -1.72
CA ILE A 86 9.31 -10.35 -0.72
C ILE A 86 10.82 -10.48 -1.04
N PRO A 87 11.72 -9.90 -0.23
CA PRO A 87 13.15 -9.95 -0.52
C PRO A 87 13.85 -11.18 0.10
N SER A 88 13.16 -11.93 0.96
CA SER A 88 13.77 -12.99 1.78
C SER A 88 12.87 -14.20 1.96
N GLY A 89 13.47 -15.38 2.04
CA GLY A 89 12.76 -16.66 2.17
C GLY A 89 12.36 -17.02 3.60
N SER A 90 12.24 -16.06 4.52
CA SER A 90 11.91 -16.37 5.92
C SER A 90 10.48 -16.90 6.12
N MET A 91 9.62 -16.68 5.13
CA MET A 91 8.22 -17.12 5.15
C MET A 91 8.00 -18.33 4.23
N LEU A 92 9.07 -19.00 3.79
CA LEU A 92 8.95 -20.24 3.02
C LEU A 92 8.29 -21.34 3.87
N PRO A 93 7.42 -22.19 3.29
CA PRO A 93 6.98 -22.19 1.88
C PRO A 93 5.73 -21.33 1.61
N THR A 94 5.24 -20.55 2.58
CA THR A 94 4.02 -19.73 2.43
C THR A 94 4.21 -18.55 1.47
N LEU A 95 5.36 -17.88 1.51
CA LEU A 95 5.71 -16.76 0.61
C LEU A 95 7.11 -16.98 0.05
N LEU A 96 7.24 -16.92 -1.28
CA LEU A 96 8.50 -17.15 -1.97
C LEU A 96 9.29 -15.85 -2.15
N VAL A 97 10.59 -15.99 -2.38
CA VAL A 97 11.45 -14.85 -2.72
C VAL A 97 11.07 -14.35 -4.11
N GLY A 98 10.76 -13.05 -4.21
CA GLY A 98 10.34 -12.41 -5.46
C GLY A 98 8.83 -12.26 -5.62
N ASP A 99 8.02 -12.85 -4.75
CA ASP A 99 6.57 -12.69 -4.77
C ASP A 99 6.16 -11.23 -4.50
N PHE A 100 5.06 -10.80 -5.12
CA PHE A 100 4.39 -9.54 -4.85
C PHE A 100 3.11 -9.82 -4.06
N ILE A 101 3.04 -9.28 -2.85
CA ILE A 101 1.84 -9.38 -1.99
C ILE A 101 1.15 -8.04 -1.92
N LEU A 102 -0.17 -8.08 -1.78
CA LEU A 102 -0.99 -6.91 -1.52
C LEU A 102 -1.35 -6.90 -0.04
N VAL A 103 -0.86 -5.91 0.70
CA VAL A 103 -1.08 -5.81 2.15
C VAL A 103 -2.19 -4.82 2.41
N GLU A 104 -3.24 -5.26 3.11
CA GLU A 104 -4.28 -4.39 3.62
C GLU A 104 -3.77 -3.65 4.87
N LYS A 105 -3.81 -2.32 4.84
CA LYS A 105 -3.32 -1.49 5.94
C LYS A 105 -4.39 -1.13 6.96
N TYR A 106 -5.65 -1.23 6.59
CA TYR A 106 -6.77 -0.86 7.45
C TYR A 106 -7.03 -1.86 8.59
N SER A 107 -6.62 -3.11 8.43
CA SER A 107 -6.97 -4.23 9.32
C SER A 107 -6.49 -4.02 10.75
N TYR A 108 -5.39 -3.28 10.96
CA TYR A 108 -4.77 -3.04 12.28
C TYR A 108 -4.60 -1.56 12.62
N GLY A 109 -5.50 -0.73 12.10
CA GLY A 109 -5.55 0.69 12.40
C GLY A 109 -5.04 1.59 11.28
N LEU A 110 -5.78 2.66 11.04
CA LEU A 110 -5.42 3.68 10.06
C LEU A 110 -4.19 4.45 10.57
N LYS A 111 -3.05 4.35 9.88
CA LYS A 111 -1.86 5.14 10.20
C LYS A 111 -1.72 6.27 9.18
N ASP A 112 -1.35 7.45 9.66
CA ASP A 112 -1.06 8.59 8.79
C ASP A 112 0.03 8.21 7.76
N PRO A 113 -0.16 8.42 6.44
CA PRO A 113 0.85 8.11 5.44
C PRO A 113 2.16 8.90 5.61
N VAL A 114 2.10 10.08 6.23
CA VAL A 114 3.23 11.02 6.42
C VAL A 114 3.86 10.85 7.80
N PHE A 115 3.08 11.04 8.88
CA PHE A 115 3.60 11.00 10.24
C PHE A 115 3.43 9.63 10.94
N ARG A 116 2.73 8.69 10.29
CA ARG A 116 2.46 7.33 10.78
C ARG A 116 1.90 7.23 12.20
N SER A 117 1.30 8.31 12.70
CA SER A 117 0.48 8.30 13.90
C SER A 117 -0.77 7.48 13.66
N GLN A 118 -1.14 6.65 14.64
CA GLN A 118 -2.34 5.83 14.60
C GLN A 118 -3.57 6.75 14.77
N LEU A 119 -4.35 6.91 13.70
CA LEU A 119 -5.51 7.79 13.65
C LEU A 119 -6.76 7.08 14.17
N VAL A 120 -6.95 5.79 13.85
CA VAL A 120 -8.13 5.00 14.24
C VAL A 120 -7.68 3.56 14.53
N GLU A 121 -8.10 2.97 15.66
CA GLU A 121 -8.00 1.53 15.91
C GLU A 121 -9.19 0.81 15.27
N THR A 122 -8.99 0.23 14.09
CA THR A 122 -10.03 -0.50 13.35
C THR A 122 -10.05 -2.00 13.66
N GLY A 123 -8.95 -2.58 14.15
CA GLY A 123 -8.86 -4.02 14.45
C GLY A 123 -7.62 -4.41 15.24
N LYS A 124 -7.62 -5.65 15.77
CA LYS A 124 -6.50 -6.24 16.50
C LYS A 124 -5.98 -7.45 15.73
N PRO A 125 -4.66 -7.72 15.75
CA PRO A 125 -4.12 -8.93 15.14
C PRO A 125 -4.70 -10.18 15.79
N GLU A 126 -5.07 -11.15 14.95
CA GLU A 126 -5.49 -12.47 15.38
C GLU A 126 -4.33 -13.46 15.24
N ARG A 127 -4.43 -14.60 15.91
CA ARG A 127 -3.41 -15.66 15.78
C ARG A 127 -3.48 -16.23 14.38
N GLY A 128 -2.32 -16.51 13.79
CA GLY A 128 -2.22 -17.03 12.43
C GLY A 128 -2.12 -15.96 11.36
N ASP A 129 -2.44 -14.70 11.66
CA ASP A 129 -2.33 -13.59 10.70
C ASP A 129 -0.89 -13.39 10.23
N ILE A 130 -0.70 -13.02 8.96
CA ILE A 130 0.59 -12.58 8.45
C ILE A 130 0.63 -11.06 8.52
N ALA A 131 1.40 -10.54 9.46
CA ALA A 131 1.52 -9.11 9.71
C ALA A 131 2.79 -8.52 9.12
N VAL A 132 2.66 -7.33 8.56
CA VAL A 132 3.80 -6.49 8.14
C VAL A 132 4.02 -5.40 9.18
N PHE A 133 5.21 -5.36 9.76
CA PHE A 133 5.56 -4.38 10.79
C PHE A 133 7.01 -3.90 10.64
N LYS A 134 7.28 -2.73 11.20
CA LYS A 134 8.64 -2.17 11.23
C LYS A 134 9.48 -2.91 12.26
N PHE A 135 10.69 -3.30 11.89
CA PHE A 135 11.60 -3.95 12.81
C PHE A 135 11.90 -3.02 14.01
N PRO A 136 11.55 -3.39 15.25
CA PRO A 136 11.61 -2.45 16.37
C PRO A 136 13.00 -1.83 16.61
N PRO A 137 14.12 -2.58 16.50
CA PRO A 137 15.45 -1.98 16.62
C PRO A 137 15.85 -1.07 15.46
N GLN A 138 15.30 -1.28 14.26
CA GLN A 138 15.59 -0.46 13.07
C GLN A 138 14.31 -0.22 12.24
N PRO A 139 13.53 0.84 12.57
CA PRO A 139 12.21 1.08 11.96
C PRO A 139 12.20 1.45 10.48
N ASN A 140 13.36 1.47 9.84
CA ASN A 140 13.53 1.69 8.40
C ASN A 140 13.36 0.42 7.57
N ILE A 141 13.27 -0.74 8.23
CA ILE A 141 13.12 -2.05 7.60
C ILE A 141 11.75 -2.62 7.96
N ASP A 142 10.97 -2.98 6.94
CA ASP A 142 9.69 -3.67 7.10
C ASP A 142 9.94 -5.19 7.14
N TYR A 143 9.30 -5.87 8.10
CA TYR A 143 9.35 -7.31 8.31
C TYR A 143 7.96 -7.90 8.10
N ILE A 144 7.92 -9.09 7.51
CA ILE A 144 6.70 -9.85 7.27
C ILE A 144 6.84 -11.14 8.08
N LYS A 145 5.96 -11.34 9.06
CA LYS A 145 5.96 -12.53 9.93
C LYS A 145 4.54 -12.95 10.27
N ARG A 146 4.40 -14.21 10.70
CA ARG A 146 3.15 -14.74 11.26
C ARG A 146 2.99 -14.33 12.73
N VAL A 147 1.79 -13.93 13.11
CA VAL A 147 1.38 -13.62 14.48
C VAL A 147 1.07 -14.92 15.20
N ILE A 148 1.83 -15.22 16.25
CA ILE A 148 1.70 -16.45 17.04
C ILE A 148 1.17 -16.16 18.45
N GLY A 149 1.72 -15.13 19.09
CA GLY A 149 1.32 -14.70 20.43
C GLY A 149 0.61 -13.36 20.38
N LEU A 150 -0.46 -13.24 21.17
CA LEU A 150 -1.18 -12.00 21.41
C LEU A 150 -0.82 -11.44 22.80
N PRO A 151 -1.15 -10.18 23.09
CA PRO A 151 -0.84 -9.56 24.38
C PRO A 151 -1.40 -10.36 25.56
N GLY A 152 -0.51 -10.80 26.45
CA GLY A 152 -0.85 -11.59 27.64
C GLY A 152 -0.59 -13.10 27.52
N ASP A 153 -0.26 -13.58 26.33
CA ASP A 153 0.10 -14.98 26.13
C ASP A 153 1.55 -15.27 26.53
N THR A 154 1.79 -16.50 26.97
CA THR A 154 3.15 -17.03 27.11
C THR A 154 3.45 -17.97 25.96
N VAL A 155 4.43 -17.62 25.13
CA VAL A 155 4.90 -18.45 24.02
C VAL A 155 6.16 -19.18 24.43
N ARG A 156 6.20 -20.50 24.22
CA ARG A 156 7.38 -21.34 24.44
C ARG A 156 7.75 -22.04 23.16
N TYR A 157 9.04 -21.99 22.82
CA TYR A 157 9.60 -22.69 21.68
C TYR A 157 10.60 -23.73 22.18
N SER A 158 10.38 -24.98 21.81
CA SER A 158 11.20 -26.11 22.24
C SER A 158 12.36 -26.37 21.27
N ARG A 159 13.41 -27.06 21.72
CA ARG A 159 14.55 -27.44 20.86
C ARG A 159 14.13 -28.37 19.71
N ASP A 160 13.09 -29.16 19.94
CA ASP A 160 12.49 -30.07 18.96
C ASP A 160 11.58 -29.34 17.94
N LYS A 161 11.72 -28.01 17.83
CA LYS A 161 10.97 -27.12 16.94
C LYS A 161 9.45 -27.11 17.19
N GLN A 162 9.04 -27.48 18.39
CA GLN A 162 7.63 -27.43 18.81
C GLN A 162 7.29 -26.08 19.43
N LEU A 163 6.15 -25.54 19.03
CA LEU A 163 5.61 -24.30 19.54
C LEU A 163 4.48 -24.59 20.52
N CYS A 164 4.47 -23.89 21.64
CA CYS A 164 3.44 -24.01 22.65
C CYS A 164 2.98 -22.62 23.07
N VAL A 165 1.67 -22.41 23.04
CA VAL A 165 1.05 -21.13 23.38
C VAL A 165 0.14 -21.32 24.57
N LYS A 166 0.34 -20.48 25.58
CA LYS A 166 -0.48 -20.43 26.79
C LYS A 166 -1.25 -19.12 26.80
N PRO A 167 -2.57 -19.14 26.57
CA PRO A 167 -3.40 -17.95 26.64
C PRO A 167 -3.43 -17.33 28.03
N LYS A 168 -3.69 -16.01 28.09
CA LYS A 168 -3.84 -15.29 29.37
C LYS A 168 -5.01 -15.88 30.18
N GLY A 169 -4.69 -16.48 31.34
CA GLY A 169 -5.68 -17.05 32.27
C GLY A 169 -5.79 -18.57 32.24
N GLU A 170 -5.18 -19.24 31.26
CA GLU A 170 -5.06 -20.69 31.27
C GLU A 170 -3.86 -21.16 32.09
N SER A 171 -3.89 -22.38 32.61
CA SER A 171 -2.80 -22.98 33.36
C SER A 171 -1.88 -23.83 32.48
N ARG A 172 -2.45 -24.46 31.44
CA ARG A 172 -1.74 -25.34 30.51
C ARG A 172 -1.24 -24.58 29.30
N CYS A 173 -0.08 -25.02 28.80
CA CYS A 173 0.44 -24.58 27.53
C CYS A 173 -0.03 -25.61 26.50
N ASN A 174 -0.85 -25.17 25.56
CA ASN A 174 -1.38 -26.05 24.53
C ASN A 174 -0.35 -26.05 23.38
N PRO A 175 0.20 -27.23 23.00
CA PRO A 175 1.06 -27.30 21.84
C PRO A 175 0.24 -26.88 20.62
N VAL A 176 0.80 -25.98 19.81
CA VAL A 176 0.17 -25.62 18.53
C VAL A 176 0.37 -26.82 17.62
N PRO A 177 -0.70 -27.54 17.24
CA PRO A 177 -0.55 -28.73 16.43
C PRO A 177 -0.04 -28.31 15.05
N LEU A 178 1.14 -28.78 14.69
CA LEU A 178 1.63 -28.70 13.32
C LEU A 178 0.84 -29.74 12.52
N THR A 179 -0.33 -29.34 12.03
CA THR A 179 -1.19 -30.18 11.19
C THR A 179 -0.76 -30.10 9.73
N ASN A 180 -1.07 -31.16 8.97
CA ASN A 180 -0.78 -31.28 7.54
C ASN A 180 0.70 -31.10 7.20
N TYR A 181 1.47 -32.19 7.34
CA TYR A 181 2.74 -32.35 6.65
C TYR A 181 2.43 -32.58 5.17
N ALA A 182 2.28 -31.50 4.41
CA ALA A 182 2.17 -31.59 2.96
C ALA A 182 3.54 -31.29 2.36
N GLU A 183 4.03 -32.18 1.48
CA GLU A 183 5.14 -31.81 0.60
C GLU A 183 4.65 -30.65 -0.26
N SER A 184 5.31 -29.50 -0.14
CA SER A 184 5.05 -28.39 -1.03
C SER A 184 5.58 -28.73 -2.42
N GLU A 185 4.92 -28.20 -3.45
CA GLU A 185 5.39 -28.30 -4.84
C GLU A 185 6.76 -27.63 -5.05
N PHE A 186 7.23 -26.88 -4.05
CA PHE A 186 8.45 -26.10 -4.10
C PHE A 186 9.64 -26.90 -3.56
N VAL A 187 10.74 -26.85 -4.30
CA VAL A 187 11.96 -27.61 -4.01
C VAL A 187 13.09 -26.64 -3.66
N GLN A 188 13.80 -26.90 -2.57
CA GLN A 188 15.01 -26.17 -2.19
C GLN A 188 16.18 -27.16 -2.12
N ASN A 189 17.26 -26.90 -2.86
CA ASN A 189 18.42 -27.81 -2.96
C ASN A 189 18.04 -29.26 -3.33
N ASN A 190 17.13 -29.44 -4.29
CA ASN A 190 16.60 -30.75 -4.69
C ASN A 190 15.81 -31.52 -3.61
N ILE A 191 15.40 -30.87 -2.51
CA ILE A 191 14.54 -31.45 -1.48
C ILE A 191 13.19 -30.71 -1.47
N PRO A 192 12.04 -31.41 -1.55
CA PRO A 192 10.72 -30.79 -1.41
C PRO A 192 10.62 -30.08 -0.05
N MET A 193 10.21 -28.81 -0.06
CA MET A 193 9.96 -28.09 1.18
C MET A 193 8.68 -28.60 1.82
N ILE A 194 8.64 -28.58 3.14
CA ILE A 194 7.49 -29.05 3.92
C ILE A 194 6.62 -27.84 4.22
N ARG A 195 5.35 -27.89 3.84
CA ARG A 195 4.33 -26.95 4.28
C ARG A 195 3.68 -27.52 5.54
N LEU A 196 3.53 -26.67 6.54
CA LEU A 196 2.85 -26.99 7.80
C LEU A 196 1.72 -25.97 7.94
N ASP A 197 0.51 -26.45 8.20
CA ASP A 197 -0.65 -25.62 8.48
C ASP A 197 -1.02 -25.77 9.96
N GLU A 198 -1.11 -24.65 10.66
CA GLU A 198 -1.67 -24.63 12.02
C GLU A 198 -3.21 -24.62 11.88
N SER A 199 -3.88 -25.51 12.61
CA SER A 199 -5.35 -25.59 12.70
C SER A 199 -5.89 -24.82 13.89
#